data_AF-A0A1H4RPT1-F1
#
_entry.id   AF-A0A1H4RPT1-F1
#
_cell.length_a   1.000
_cell.length_b   1.000
_cell.length_c   1.000
_cell.angle_alpha   90.00
_cell.angle_beta   90.00
_cell.angle_gamma   90.00
#
_symmetry.space_group_name_H-M   'P 1'
#
loop_
_entity.id
_entity.type
_entity.pdbx_description
1 polymer ?
#
loop_
_entity_poly.entity_id
_entity_poly.type
_entity_poly.pdbx_seq_one_letter_code
_entity_poly.pdbx_strand_id
1 'polypeptide(L)'
;MTQDSKPDYQVGDILQVSCAPTPAQVTEVSRSYVSIEWPWGEVDPDSLESWNGQFALPVEPDGWEWSLFRTEQDPRTLKPGDTCLVGIPEMLVRVIDVGHYDPPMDTGRLPRPHTLLIVLPVDRPSVGGGCEEEGDTIELDSTAPISVERISQNESG
;
A
#
# COMPACT_ATOMS: atom_id res chain seq x y z
N MET A 1 -29.89 -4.96 7.24
CA MET A 1 -28.50 -5.47 7.26
C MET A 1 -28.04 -5.45 5.83
N THR A 2 -27.50 -4.33 5.37
CA THR A 2 -26.84 -4.25 4.07
C THR A 2 -25.50 -4.94 4.24
N GLN A 3 -25.40 -6.14 3.67
CA GLN A 3 -24.12 -6.78 3.42
C GLN A 3 -23.46 -5.88 2.39
N ASP A 4 -22.55 -4.99 2.82
CA ASP A 4 -21.63 -4.34 1.91
C ASP A 4 -20.82 -5.48 1.28
N SER A 5 -21.25 -5.89 0.08
CA SER A 5 -20.54 -6.87 -0.72
C SER A 5 -19.18 -6.25 -1.01
N LYS A 6 -18.13 -6.70 -0.30
CA LYS A 6 -16.76 -6.32 -0.63
C LYS A 6 -16.55 -6.62 -2.12
N PRO A 7 -16.01 -5.67 -2.90
CA PRO A 7 -15.75 -5.91 -4.31
C PRO A 7 -14.83 -7.13 -4.50
N ASP A 8 -15.27 -8.07 -5.33
CA ASP A 8 -14.54 -9.29 -5.66
C ASP A 8 -13.52 -8.99 -6.77
N TYR A 9 -12.33 -8.55 -6.38
CA TYR A 9 -11.23 -8.21 -7.28
C TYR A 9 -10.54 -9.46 -7.83
N GLN A 10 -10.10 -9.38 -9.08
CA GLN A 10 -9.52 -10.48 -9.83
C GLN A 10 -8.19 -10.06 -10.46
N VAL A 11 -7.29 -11.03 -10.67
CA VAL A 11 -6.03 -10.80 -11.38
C VAL A 11 -6.31 -10.23 -12.77
N GLY A 12 -5.60 -9.16 -13.12
CA GLY A 12 -5.78 -8.41 -14.36
C GLY A 12 -6.73 -7.22 -14.27
N ASP A 13 -7.50 -7.06 -13.19
CA ASP A 13 -8.29 -5.85 -12.95
C ASP A 13 -7.37 -4.62 -12.93
N ILE A 14 -7.84 -3.52 -13.56
CA ILE A 14 -7.20 -2.21 -13.45
C ILE A 14 -7.96 -1.40 -12.41
N LEU A 15 -7.22 -0.88 -11.44
CA LEU A 15 -7.75 -0.11 -10.32
C LEU A 15 -7.18 1.30 -10.37
N GLN A 16 -8.05 2.30 -10.20
CA GLN A 16 -7.64 3.63 -9.80
C GLN A 16 -7.56 3.67 -8.28
N VAL A 17 -6.37 4.01 -7.77
CA VAL A 17 -6.08 4.03 -6.34
C VAL A 17 -5.59 5.40 -5.91
N SER A 18 -6.01 5.82 -4.73
CA SER A 18 -5.52 7.04 -4.09
C SER A 18 -5.70 6.96 -2.58
N CYS A 19 -4.93 7.74 -1.84
CA CYS A 19 -5.08 7.91 -0.40
C CYS A 19 -4.71 9.34 -0.07
N ALA A 20 -5.61 10.04 0.61
CA ALA A 20 -5.43 11.45 0.93
C ALA A 20 -4.16 11.66 1.77
N PRO A 21 -3.38 12.74 1.50
CA PRO A 21 -2.19 13.05 2.28
C PRO A 21 -2.53 13.21 3.76
N THR A 22 -1.84 12.45 4.61
CA THR A 22 -2.02 12.44 6.06
C THR A 22 -0.69 12.74 6.75
N PRO A 23 -0.65 13.63 7.77
CA PRO A 23 0.57 13.89 8.53
C PRO A 23 1.14 12.64 9.19
N ALA A 24 2.45 12.45 9.06
CA ALA A 24 3.21 11.39 9.71
C ALA A 24 4.55 11.91 10.21
N GLN A 25 5.05 11.32 11.29
CA GLN A 25 6.30 11.72 11.91
C GLN A 25 7.46 10.90 11.33
N VAL A 26 8.50 11.56 10.83
CA VAL A 26 9.71 10.88 10.34
C VAL A 26 10.52 10.38 11.55
N THR A 27 10.77 9.07 11.60
CA THR A 27 11.50 8.40 12.68
C THR A 27 12.96 8.15 12.32
N GLU A 28 13.22 7.78 11.06
CA GLU A 28 14.56 7.48 10.55
C GLU A 28 14.68 7.87 9.08
N VAL A 29 15.89 8.26 8.67
CA VAL A 29 16.22 8.51 7.27
C VAL A 29 17.53 7.80 6.96
N SER A 30 17.52 6.96 5.94
CA SER A 30 18.67 6.25 5.41
C SER A 30 18.92 6.66 3.95
N ARG A 31 19.90 6.02 3.31
CA ARG A 31 20.17 6.25 1.87
C ARG A 31 19.07 5.70 0.97
N SER A 32 18.35 4.68 1.42
CA SER A 32 17.38 3.93 0.60
C SER A 32 15.95 4.15 1.05
N TYR A 33 15.72 4.47 2.32
CA TYR A 33 14.38 4.60 2.90
C TYR A 33 14.24 5.79 3.85
N VAL A 34 13.01 6.28 3.96
CA VAL A 34 12.52 7.12 5.04
C VAL A 34 11.53 6.29 5.86
N SER A 35 11.81 6.12 7.15
CA SER A 35 10.88 5.49 8.09
C SER A 35 10.00 6.56 8.72
N ILE A 36 8.70 6.26 8.80
CA ILE A 36 7.70 7.11 9.44
C ILE A 36 6.94 6.34 10.51
N GLU A 37 6.42 7.04 11.52
CA GLU A 37 5.32 6.52 12.32
C GLU A 37 4.10 6.36 11.42
N TRP A 38 3.60 5.14 11.30
CA TRP A 38 2.53 4.83 10.38
C TRP A 38 1.22 5.46 10.90
N PRO A 39 0.55 6.34 10.13
CA PRO A 39 -0.57 7.12 10.67
C PRO A 39 -1.88 6.33 10.73
N TRP A 40 -1.90 5.09 10.25
CA TRP A 40 -3.10 4.27 10.18
C TRP A 40 -2.89 2.91 10.84
N GLY A 41 -3.85 2.49 11.66
CA GLY A 41 -3.83 1.16 12.27
C GLY A 41 -3.03 1.14 13.56
N GLU A 42 -3.05 -0.01 14.21
CA GLU A 42 -2.43 -0.20 15.51
C GLU A 42 -1.51 -1.41 15.48
N VAL A 43 -0.45 -1.39 16.30
CA VAL A 43 0.37 -2.58 16.53
C VAL A 43 -0.51 -3.65 17.17
N ASP A 44 -0.50 -4.85 16.60
CA ASP A 44 -1.20 -5.98 17.18
C ASP A 44 -0.38 -6.58 18.34
N PRO A 45 -0.83 -6.48 19.60
CA PRO A 45 -0.09 -7.01 20.74
C PRO A 45 -0.09 -8.55 20.80
N ASP A 46 -1.03 -9.20 20.11
CA ASP A 46 -1.21 -10.65 20.05
C ASP A 46 -0.66 -11.25 18.74
N SER A 47 0.04 -10.44 17.94
CA SER A 47 0.70 -10.86 16.72
C SER A 47 1.97 -11.67 17.00
N LEU A 48 2.25 -12.65 16.16
CA LEU A 48 3.53 -13.34 16.12
C LEU A 48 4.62 -12.50 15.43
N GLU A 49 4.21 -11.57 14.57
CA GLU A 49 5.05 -10.55 13.95
C GLU A 49 5.31 -9.38 14.92
N SER A 50 6.56 -8.96 15.05
CA SER A 50 6.98 -7.86 15.94
C SER A 50 7.04 -6.52 15.21
N TRP A 51 5.95 -6.13 14.53
CA TRP A 51 5.88 -4.82 13.87
C TRP A 51 5.93 -3.69 14.90
N ASN A 52 6.74 -2.67 14.64
CA ASN A 52 7.07 -1.62 15.61
C ASN A 52 6.26 -0.32 15.43
N GLY A 53 5.20 -0.35 14.62
CA GLY A 53 4.39 0.84 14.31
C GLY A 53 4.97 1.75 13.23
N GLN A 54 6.11 1.40 12.64
CA GLN A 54 6.77 2.22 11.63
C GLN A 54 6.65 1.61 10.22
N PHE A 55 6.63 2.48 9.22
CA PHE A 55 6.62 2.07 7.81
C PHE A 55 7.79 2.71 7.08
N ALA A 56 8.53 1.91 6.31
CA ALA A 56 9.66 2.36 5.53
C ALA A 56 9.23 2.63 4.09
N LEU A 57 9.40 3.88 3.64
CA LEU A 57 9.10 4.31 2.27
C LEU A 57 10.40 4.46 1.48
N PRO A 58 10.47 3.98 0.23
CA PRO A 58 11.66 4.13 -0.60
C PRO A 58 11.94 5.60 -0.90
N VAL A 59 13.23 5.97 -0.89
CA VAL A 59 13.70 7.33 -1.22
C VAL A 59 13.55 7.62 -2.72
N GLU A 60 13.71 6.59 -3.56
CA GLU A 60 13.52 6.64 -5.00
C GLU A 60 12.18 5.99 -5.36
N PRO A 61 11.08 6.75 -5.48
CA PRO A 61 9.73 6.19 -5.63
C PRO A 61 9.50 5.41 -6.94
N ASP A 62 10.32 5.68 -7.96
CA ASP A 62 10.29 4.99 -9.26
C ASP A 62 11.53 4.08 -9.45
N GLY A 63 12.23 3.78 -8.36
CA GLY A 63 13.37 2.87 -8.33
C GLY A 63 12.98 1.41 -8.48
N TRP A 64 13.98 0.52 -8.38
CA TRP A 64 13.74 -0.93 -8.37
C TRP A 64 12.79 -1.33 -7.24
N GLU A 65 13.06 -0.81 -6.04
CA GLU A 65 12.14 -0.85 -4.90
C GLU A 65 11.18 0.33 -5.00
N TRP A 66 9.88 0.06 -4.86
CA TRP A 66 8.83 1.06 -4.98
C TRP A 66 7.72 0.79 -3.98
N SER A 67 6.88 1.78 -3.73
CA SER A 67 5.66 1.62 -2.95
C SER A 67 4.53 2.50 -3.51
N LEU A 68 3.29 2.08 -3.28
CA LEU A 68 2.07 2.86 -3.48
C LEU A 68 2.11 4.12 -2.62
N PHE A 69 2.49 3.95 -1.34
CA PHE A 69 2.58 5.06 -0.43
C PHE A 69 3.84 5.86 -0.72
N ARG A 70 3.68 7.18 -0.69
CA ARG A 70 4.75 8.13 -0.97
C ARG A 70 4.64 9.29 0.00
N THR A 71 5.77 9.89 0.34
CA THR A 71 5.76 11.21 0.97
C THR A 71 5.49 12.27 -0.09
N GLU A 72 4.72 13.30 0.26
CA GLU A 72 4.48 14.45 -0.63
C GLU A 72 5.73 15.32 -0.75
N GLN A 73 6.47 15.46 0.36
CA GLN A 73 7.80 16.07 0.38
C GLN A 73 8.83 15.11 -0.25
N ASP A 74 9.87 15.67 -0.90
CA ASP A 74 10.99 14.87 -1.41
C ASP A 74 11.68 14.12 -0.25
N PRO A 75 11.69 12.76 -0.27
CA PRO A 75 12.30 11.95 0.78
C PRO A 75 13.75 12.34 1.10
N ARG A 76 14.50 12.84 0.10
CA ARG A 76 15.92 13.22 0.25
C ARG A 76 16.13 14.48 1.09
N THR A 77 15.06 15.23 1.35
CA THR A 77 15.10 16.48 2.12
C THR A 77 14.67 16.30 3.58
N LEU A 78 14.04 15.17 3.90
CA LEU A 78 13.51 14.86 5.23
C LEU A 78 14.61 14.49 6.23
N LYS A 79 14.33 14.71 7.51
CA LYS A 79 15.18 14.32 8.63
C LYS A 79 14.34 13.68 9.74
N PRO A 80 14.96 12.83 10.59
CA PRO A 80 14.32 12.36 11.81
C PRO A 80 13.80 13.53 12.65
N GLY A 81 12.55 13.46 13.09
CA GLY A 81 11.88 14.54 13.81
C GLY A 81 11.06 15.50 12.93
N ASP A 82 11.16 15.44 11.60
CA ASP A 82 10.29 16.20 10.70
C ASP A 82 8.88 15.59 10.60
N THR A 83 7.87 16.42 10.36
CA THR A 83 6.54 15.96 9.93
C THR A 83 6.46 16.00 8.41
N CYS A 84 6.10 14.87 7.79
CA CYS A 84 5.79 14.79 6.36
C CYS A 84 4.31 14.48 6.14
N LEU A 85 3.85 14.56 4.89
CA LEU A 85 2.54 14.07 4.48
C LEU A 85 2.75 12.76 3.71
N VAL A 86 2.05 11.71 4.10
CA VAL A 86 2.08 10.40 3.43
C VAL A 86 0.71 10.11 2.83
N GLY A 87 0.69 9.55 1.62
CA GLY A 87 -0.53 9.15 0.93
C GLY A 87 -0.20 8.35 -0.33
N ILE A 88 -1.20 8.08 -1.14
CA ILE A 88 -1.05 7.46 -2.46
C ILE A 88 -1.51 8.51 -3.46
N PRO A 89 -0.62 9.04 -4.33
CA PRO A 89 -1.05 9.91 -5.42
C PRO A 89 -2.01 9.15 -6.32
N GLU A 90 -2.96 9.84 -6.95
CA GLU A 90 -3.89 9.20 -7.87
C GLU A 90 -3.11 8.47 -8.99
N MET A 91 -3.28 7.15 -9.05
CA MET A 91 -2.56 6.31 -10.00
C MET A 91 -3.38 5.10 -10.42
N LEU A 92 -3.04 4.56 -11.59
CA LEU A 92 -3.60 3.32 -12.11
C LEU A 92 -2.66 2.16 -11.79
N VAL A 93 -3.21 1.11 -11.17
CA VAL A 93 -2.52 -0.13 -10.88
C VAL A 93 -3.27 -1.31 -11.46
N ARG A 94 -2.55 -2.39 -11.76
CA ARG A 94 -3.09 -3.66 -12.21
C ARG A 94 -2.92 -4.67 -11.08
N VAL A 95 -3.98 -5.39 -10.77
CA VAL A 95 -3.93 -6.54 -9.85
C VAL A 95 -3.13 -7.65 -10.51
N ILE A 96 -2.08 -8.12 -9.84
CA ILE A 96 -1.25 -9.23 -10.30
C ILE A 96 -1.44 -10.49 -9.47
N ASP A 97 -1.87 -10.36 -8.21
CA ASP A 97 -2.27 -11.48 -7.36
C ASP A 97 -3.34 -11.07 -6.34
N VAL A 98 -4.09 -12.05 -5.84
CA VAL A 98 -5.14 -11.87 -4.82
C VAL A 98 -5.04 -12.94 -3.74
N GLY A 99 -4.62 -12.52 -2.55
CA GLY A 99 -4.54 -13.38 -1.36
C GLY A 99 -5.85 -13.35 -0.58
N HIS A 100 -6.39 -14.53 -0.26
CA HIS A 100 -7.55 -14.71 0.62
C HIS A 100 -7.17 -15.56 1.83
N TYR A 101 -7.43 -15.06 3.04
CA TYR A 101 -6.98 -15.65 4.29
C TYR A 101 -8.14 -15.88 5.27
N ASP A 102 -8.31 -17.13 5.70
CA ASP A 102 -9.20 -17.53 6.79
C ASP A 102 -8.51 -18.64 7.61
N PRO A 103 -7.95 -18.34 8.80
CA PRO A 103 -8.09 -17.10 9.58
C PRO A 103 -7.38 -15.88 8.92
N PRO A 104 -7.72 -14.63 9.31
CA PRO A 104 -7.11 -13.43 8.72
C PRO A 104 -5.60 -13.41 8.93
N MET A 105 -4.89 -12.79 7.99
CA MET A 105 -3.43 -12.80 7.95
C MET A 105 -2.84 -12.01 9.11
N ASP A 106 -1.83 -12.56 9.76
CA ASP A 106 -1.06 -11.87 10.78
C ASP A 106 0.01 -11.00 10.11
N THR A 107 -0.18 -9.69 10.13
CA THR A 107 0.74 -8.70 9.55
C THR A 107 1.47 -7.88 10.62
N GLY A 108 1.28 -8.19 11.90
CA GLY A 108 1.72 -7.32 13.00
C GLY A 108 0.84 -6.10 13.23
N ARG A 109 -0.23 -5.94 12.45
CA ARG A 109 -1.09 -4.75 12.43
C ARG A 109 -2.55 -5.12 12.61
N LEU A 110 -3.27 -4.27 13.33
CA LEU A 110 -4.72 -4.30 13.39
C LEU A 110 -5.32 -3.25 12.43
N PRO A 111 -6.46 -3.58 11.78
CA PRO A 111 -7.11 -4.91 11.76
C PRO A 111 -6.33 -5.93 10.91
N ARG A 112 -6.41 -7.21 11.29
CA ARG A 112 -5.82 -8.30 10.49
C ARG A 112 -6.61 -8.48 9.18
N PRO A 113 -5.98 -8.36 8.00
CA PRO A 113 -6.69 -8.40 6.74
C PRO A 113 -7.09 -9.82 6.33
N HIS A 114 -8.29 -9.95 5.77
CA HIS A 114 -8.73 -11.20 5.12
C HIS A 114 -8.38 -11.25 3.64
N THR A 115 -8.15 -10.09 3.02
CA THR A 115 -7.89 -9.98 1.58
C THR A 115 -6.77 -9.00 1.31
N LEU A 116 -5.79 -9.47 0.55
CA LEU A 116 -4.66 -8.70 0.05
C LEU A 116 -4.71 -8.65 -1.47
N LEU A 117 -4.57 -7.46 -2.05
CA LEU A 117 -4.33 -7.31 -3.48
C LEU A 117 -2.86 -6.99 -3.70
N ILE A 118 -2.18 -7.78 -4.51
CA ILE A 118 -0.83 -7.45 -4.95
C ILE A 118 -0.96 -6.72 -6.28
N VAL A 119 -0.41 -5.51 -6.35
CA VAL A 119 -0.61 -4.61 -7.48
C VAL A 119 0.69 -4.07 -8.05
N LEU A 120 0.66 -3.75 -9.33
CA LEU A 120 1.75 -3.09 -10.06
C LEU A 120 1.23 -1.84 -10.79
N PRO A 121 2.02 -0.75 -10.93
CA PRO A 121 1.65 0.36 -11.78
C PRO A 121 1.39 -0.13 -13.21
N VAL A 122 0.35 0.38 -13.88
CA VAL A 122 -0.03 -0.13 -15.21
C VAL A 122 1.06 0.05 -16.26
N ASP A 123 1.88 1.09 -16.10
CA ASP A 123 2.99 1.50 -16.96
C ASP A 123 4.31 0.75 -16.66
N ARG A 124 4.38 0.04 -15.53
CA ARG A 124 5.54 -0.80 -15.19
C ARG A 124 5.44 -2.15 -15.90
N PRO A 125 6.46 -2.56 -16.69
CA PRO A 125 6.48 -3.88 -17.30
C PRO A 125 6.65 -4.95 -16.20
N SER A 126 5.79 -5.96 -16.18
CA SER A 126 6.00 -7.15 -15.35
C SER A 126 7.25 -7.87 -15.85
N VAL A 127 8.24 -8.12 -15.00
CA VAL A 127 9.49 -8.78 -15.39
C VAL A 127 9.30 -10.29 -15.30
N GLY A 128 8.28 -10.80 -16.00
CA GLY A 128 8.04 -12.22 -16.23
C GLY A 128 7.95 -13.07 -14.96
N GLY A 129 6.76 -13.13 -14.35
CA GLY A 129 6.49 -14.13 -13.32
C GLY A 129 5.38 -13.76 -12.34
N GLY A 130 5.01 -12.48 -12.22
CA GLY A 130 3.98 -12.07 -11.26
C GLY A 130 4.35 -12.41 -9.82
N CYS A 131 5.65 -12.49 -9.51
CA CYS A 131 6.12 -12.74 -8.15
C CYS A 131 5.63 -11.61 -7.23
N GLU A 132 5.21 -11.95 -6.02
CA GLU A 132 4.81 -11.00 -4.98
C GLU A 132 5.90 -9.93 -4.73
N GLU A 133 7.17 -10.27 -4.97
CA GLU A 133 8.32 -9.38 -4.88
C GLU A 133 8.34 -8.23 -5.91
N GLU A 134 7.54 -8.30 -6.98
CA GLU A 134 7.43 -7.22 -7.96
C GLU A 134 6.42 -6.13 -7.53
N GLY A 135 5.37 -6.53 -6.80
CA GLY A 135 4.22 -5.70 -6.48
C GLY A 135 4.28 -5.03 -5.11
N ASP A 136 3.33 -4.13 -4.87
CA ASP A 136 3.02 -3.62 -3.52
C ASP A 136 1.61 -4.08 -3.13
N THR A 137 1.32 -4.07 -1.82
CA THR A 137 0.12 -4.70 -1.26
C THR A 137 -0.93 -3.67 -0.86
N ILE A 138 -2.17 -3.90 -1.29
CA ILE A 138 -3.36 -3.23 -0.75
C ILE A 138 -4.10 -4.19 0.17
N GLU A 139 -4.13 -3.85 1.45
CA GLU A 139 -4.96 -4.52 2.46
C GLU A 139 -6.38 -3.95 2.40
N LEU A 140 -7.38 -4.74 1.96
CA LEU A 140 -8.76 -4.23 1.80
C LEU A 140 -9.46 -3.90 3.13
N ASP A 141 -8.95 -4.47 4.22
CA ASP A 141 -9.42 -4.19 5.58
C ASP A 141 -8.60 -3.08 6.26
N SER A 142 -7.63 -2.48 5.57
CA SER A 142 -6.76 -1.46 6.16
C SER A 142 -7.57 -0.28 6.71
N THR A 143 -7.09 0.28 7.82
CA THR A 143 -7.55 1.57 8.34
C THR A 143 -7.03 2.77 7.55
N ALA A 144 -6.07 2.56 6.64
CA ALA A 144 -5.68 3.61 5.70
C ALA A 144 -6.87 3.93 4.78
N PRO A 145 -7.22 5.21 4.56
CA PRO A 145 -8.37 5.61 3.76
C PRO A 145 -8.04 5.52 2.26
N ILE A 146 -7.73 4.31 1.79
CA ILE A 146 -7.41 4.02 0.40
C ILE A 146 -8.72 3.97 -0.39
N SER A 147 -8.86 4.88 -1.35
CA SER A 147 -9.91 4.80 -2.37
C SER A 147 -9.48 3.81 -3.43
N VAL A 148 -10.31 2.82 -3.73
CA VAL A 148 -10.05 1.79 -4.75
C VAL A 148 -11.26 1.68 -5.67
N GLU A 149 -11.11 2.11 -6.93
CA GLU A 149 -12.16 2.04 -7.95
C GLU A 149 -11.71 1.15 -9.10
N ARG A 150 -12.53 0.17 -9.50
CA ARG A 150 -12.23 -0.66 -10.68
C ARG A 150 -12.58 0.09 -11.95
N ILE A 151 -11.59 0.29 -12.80
CA ILE A 151 -11.80 0.89 -14.12
C ILE A 151 -12.32 -0.19 -15.07
N SER A 152 -13.59 -0.08 -15.45
CA SER A 152 -14.14 -0.90 -16.52
C SER A 152 -13.48 -0.51 -17.84
N GLN A 153 -12.84 -1.45 -18.53
CA GLN A 153 -12.43 -1.24 -19.91
C GLN A 153 -13.66 -1.24 -20.82
N ASN A 154 -14.46 -0.17 -20.77
CA ASN A 154 -15.49 0.09 -21.77
C ASN A 154 -15.05 1.27 -22.63
N GLU A 155 -14.91 0.95 -23.92
CA GLU A 155 -14.90 1.83 -25.10
C GLU A 155 -13.55 2.47 -25.47
N SER A 156 -12.73 1.66 -26.15
CA SER A 156 -12.02 2.14 -27.34
C SER A 156 -13.05 2.63 -28.37
N GLY A 157 -12.96 3.89 -28.76
CA GLY A 157 -13.54 4.44 -29.99
C GLY A 157 -12.42 4.83 -30.93
#